data_AF-A0A7X7H7C9-F1
#
_entry.id   AF-A0A7X7H7C9-F1
#
_cell.length_a   1.000
_cell.length_b   1.000
_cell.length_c   1.000
_cell.angle_alpha   90.00
_cell.angle_beta   90.00
_cell.angle_gamma   90.00
#
_symmetry.space_group_name_H-M   'P 1'
#
loop_
_entity.id
_entity.type
_entity.pdbx_description
1 polymer ?
#
loop_
_entity_poly.entity_id
_entity_poly.type
_entity_poly.pdbx_seq_one_letter_code
_entity_poly.pdbx_strand_id
1 'polypeptide(L)'
;MMGSGKTTSIFKKINAHPEQRRIYICRYLDEAKRIQEECPSAHFVQPKEDSHGSKQQDFCSLIKQGANIAITHELFRRICLTKKLLELIEQFGYKLILDEVPMIIDLLKVSFQDRKEILERYAEIDDDGFVKWTDKEYRGNHEHIMKQIQSRAIVNFNNTFLWLFPIELIQAFNEVDVLTFMFGS
;
A
#
# COMPACT_ATOMS: atom_id res chain seq x y z
N MET A 1 -13.87 -6.74 -22.53
CA MET A 1 -14.99 -6.87 -21.58
C MET A 1 -14.45 -7.46 -20.30
N MET A 2 -14.22 -6.62 -19.30
CA MET A 2 -13.61 -6.99 -18.02
C MET A 2 -14.70 -7.41 -17.02
N GLY A 3 -14.40 -8.37 -16.15
CA GLY A 3 -15.34 -9.18 -15.35
C GLY A 3 -16.32 -8.40 -14.47
N SER A 4 -17.50 -8.10 -15.03
CA SER A 4 -18.54 -7.27 -14.41
C SER A 4 -19.08 -7.78 -13.07
N GLY A 5 -19.15 -9.10 -12.85
CA GLY A 5 -19.86 -9.65 -11.69
C GLY A 5 -19.26 -9.37 -10.31
N LYS A 6 -17.92 -9.39 -10.17
CA LYS A 6 -17.25 -9.22 -8.87
C LYS A 6 -17.22 -7.77 -8.43
N THR A 7 -16.86 -6.87 -9.35
CA THR A 7 -16.88 -5.43 -9.08
C THR A 7 -18.30 -4.94 -8.78
N THR A 8 -19.33 -5.46 -9.47
CA THR A 8 -20.73 -5.17 -9.10
C THR A 8 -21.10 -5.68 -7.71
N SER A 9 -20.54 -6.81 -7.27
CA SER A 9 -20.81 -7.37 -5.93
C SER A 9 -20.16 -6.53 -4.83
N ILE A 10 -18.93 -6.04 -5.03
CA ILE A 10 -18.28 -5.17 -4.04
C ILE A 10 -18.97 -3.81 -3.96
N PHE A 11 -19.41 -3.23 -5.08
CA PHE A 11 -20.17 -1.97 -5.07
C PHE A 11 -21.48 -2.09 -4.30
N LYS A 12 -22.19 -3.22 -4.43
CA LYS A 12 -23.38 -3.51 -3.62
C LYS A 12 -23.04 -3.56 -2.12
N LYS A 13 -21.96 -4.25 -1.73
CA LYS A 13 -21.50 -4.29 -0.33
C LYS A 13 -21.14 -2.90 0.20
N ILE A 14 -20.49 -2.08 -0.62
CA ILE A 14 -20.11 -0.70 -0.25
C ILE A 14 -21.37 0.15 -0.06
N ASN A 15 -22.28 0.14 -1.04
CA ASN A 15 -23.51 0.95 -1.00
C ASN A 15 -24.48 0.51 0.10
N ALA A 16 -24.41 -0.74 0.56
CA ALA A 16 -25.18 -1.20 1.71
C ALA A 16 -24.65 -0.67 3.06
N HIS A 17 -23.36 -0.29 3.12
CA HIS A 17 -22.68 0.18 4.33
C HIS A 17 -21.74 1.36 4.00
N PRO A 18 -22.25 2.51 3.50
CA PRO A 18 -21.42 3.63 3.05
C PRO A 18 -20.57 4.25 4.16
N GLU A 19 -21.01 4.15 5.42
CA GLU A 19 -20.33 4.65 6.62
C GLU A 19 -19.08 3.86 7.01
N GLN A 20 -18.98 2.60 6.56
CA GLN A 20 -17.83 1.76 6.85
C GLN A 20 -16.59 2.31 6.13
N ARG A 21 -15.55 2.62 6.90
CA ARG A 21 -14.29 3.14 6.38
C ARG A 21 -13.56 2.08 5.57
N ARG A 22 -13.12 2.45 4.37
CA ARG A 22 -12.49 1.56 3.40
C ARG A 22 -11.31 2.23 2.72
N ILE A 23 -10.30 1.42 2.46
CA ILE A 23 -9.21 1.73 1.52
C ILE A 23 -9.39 0.80 0.34
N TYR A 24 -9.66 1.37 -0.83
CA TYR A 24 -9.77 0.67 -2.10
C TYR A 24 -8.49 0.87 -2.89
N ILE A 25 -7.83 -0.23 -3.24
CA ILE A 25 -6.60 -0.21 -4.04
C ILE A 25 -6.87 -0.93 -5.35
N CYS A 26 -6.69 -0.24 -6.47
CA CYS A 26 -6.93 -0.75 -7.81
C CYS A 26 -5.73 -0.54 -8.72
N ARG A 27 -5.78 -1.08 -9.94
CA ARG A 27 -4.67 -0.98 -10.88
C ARG A 27 -4.59 0.38 -11.53
N TYR A 28 -5.74 0.97 -11.85
CA TYR A 28 -5.81 2.15 -12.69
C TYR A 28 -6.60 3.31 -12.05
N LEU A 29 -6.32 4.54 -12.48
CA LEU A 29 -6.98 5.74 -11.95
C LEU A 29 -8.46 5.83 -12.35
N ASP A 30 -8.84 5.28 -13.50
CA ASP A 30 -10.23 5.17 -13.94
C ASP A 30 -11.03 4.21 -13.03
N GLU A 31 -10.45 3.12 -12.55
CA GLU A 31 -11.06 2.25 -11.54
C GLU A 31 -11.26 2.98 -10.21
N ALA A 32 -10.27 3.78 -9.79
CA ALA A 32 -10.39 4.63 -8.61
C ALA A 32 -11.46 5.72 -8.76
N LYS A 33 -11.75 6.18 -9.98
CA LYS A 33 -12.87 7.09 -10.27
C LYS A 33 -14.20 6.35 -10.30
N ARG A 34 -14.24 5.16 -10.90
CA ARG A 34 -15.44 4.33 -11.02
C ARG A 34 -16.06 4.03 -9.66
N ILE A 35 -15.26 3.72 -8.63
CA ILE A 35 -15.82 3.50 -7.28
C ILE A 35 -16.44 4.76 -6.68
N GLN A 36 -15.93 5.95 -7.00
CA GLN A 36 -16.52 7.23 -6.54
C GLN A 36 -17.87 7.47 -7.21
N GLU A 37 -17.98 7.13 -8.49
CA GLU A 37 -19.20 7.28 -9.31
C GLU A 37 -20.27 6.24 -8.95
N GLU A 38 -19.88 4.98 -8.76
CA GLU A 38 -20.79 3.86 -8.47
C GLU A 38 -21.16 3.78 -6.98
N CYS A 39 -20.38 4.40 -6.08
CA CYS A 39 -20.63 4.42 -4.64
C CYS A 39 -20.65 5.84 -4.06
N PRO A 40 -21.55 6.73 -4.53
CA PRO A 40 -21.53 8.15 -4.19
C PRO A 40 -21.73 8.43 -2.70
N SER A 41 -22.56 7.63 -2.01
CA SER A 41 -22.83 7.76 -0.58
C SER A 41 -21.64 7.37 0.31
N ALA A 42 -20.70 6.58 -0.22
CA ALA A 42 -19.48 6.24 0.51
C ALA A 42 -18.43 7.36 0.45
N HIS A 43 -18.62 8.39 -0.39
CA HIS A 43 -17.75 9.57 -0.45
C HIS A 43 -16.25 9.24 -0.56
N PHE A 44 -15.90 8.29 -1.43
CA PHE A 44 -14.51 7.96 -1.69
C PHE A 44 -13.74 9.19 -2.21
N VAL A 45 -12.52 9.38 -1.71
CA VAL A 45 -11.61 10.44 -2.13
C VAL A 45 -10.26 9.86 -2.57
N GLN A 46 -9.58 10.57 -3.47
CA GLN A 46 -8.24 10.22 -3.93
C GLN A 46 -7.23 11.24 -3.40
N PRO A 47 -6.05 10.82 -2.90
CA PRO A 47 -5.01 11.73 -2.47
C PRO A 47 -4.48 12.60 -3.62
N LYS A 48 -4.28 13.88 -3.35
CA LYS A 48 -3.79 14.91 -4.27
C LYS A 48 -2.46 15.46 -3.78
N GLU A 49 -1.60 15.81 -4.73
CA GLU A 49 -0.29 16.37 -4.43
C GLU A 49 -0.40 17.79 -3.85
N ASP A 50 -1.25 18.62 -4.47
CA ASP A 50 -1.43 20.04 -4.15
C ASP A 50 -2.02 20.30 -2.76
N SER A 51 -2.61 19.29 -2.11
CA SER A 51 -3.33 19.48 -0.83
C SER A 51 -2.40 19.51 0.39
N HIS A 52 -1.33 18.71 0.39
CA HIS A 52 -0.41 18.59 1.53
C HIS A 52 1.07 18.51 1.14
N GLY A 53 1.42 18.87 -0.10
CA GLY A 53 2.80 18.87 -0.61
C GLY A 53 3.26 17.53 -1.19
N SER A 54 2.58 16.44 -0.87
CA SER A 54 2.73 15.14 -1.55
C SER A 54 1.49 14.28 -1.38
N LYS A 55 1.23 13.38 -2.34
CA LYS A 55 0.12 12.41 -2.23
C LYS A 55 0.23 11.51 -1.00
N GLN A 56 1.45 11.24 -0.52
CA GLN A 56 1.67 10.47 0.70
C GLN A 56 1.21 11.25 1.95
N GLN A 57 1.56 12.53 2.04
CA GLN A 57 1.13 13.37 3.16
C GLN A 57 -0.39 13.56 3.15
N ASP A 58 -0.99 13.72 1.98
CA ASP A 58 -2.45 13.80 1.85
C ASP A 58 -3.13 12.48 2.22
N PHE A 59 -2.61 11.33 1.77
CA PHE A 59 -3.10 10.02 2.21
C PHE A 59 -3.12 9.90 3.75
N CYS A 60 -2.02 10.27 4.41
CA CYS A 60 -1.95 10.29 5.88
C CYS A 60 -2.96 11.27 6.52
N SER A 61 -3.26 12.40 5.87
CA SER A 61 -4.26 13.36 6.33
C SER A 61 -5.67 12.78 6.23
N LEU A 62 -6.01 12.16 5.10
CA LEU A 62 -7.31 11.53 4.85
C LEU A 62 -7.60 10.37 5.80
N ILE A 63 -6.57 9.58 6.16
CA ILE A 63 -6.71 8.53 7.19
C ILE A 63 -7.07 9.14 8.55
N LYS A 64 -6.41 10.23 8.95
CA LYS A 64 -6.73 10.92 10.22
C LYS A 64 -8.13 11.53 10.25
N GLN A 65 -8.66 11.89 9.08
CA GLN A 65 -10.04 12.36 8.92
C GLN A 65 -11.04 11.20 8.86
N GLY A 66 -10.55 9.96 8.74
CA GLY A 66 -11.38 8.77 8.67
C GLY A 66 -12.17 8.66 7.36
N ALA A 67 -11.63 9.21 6.27
CA ALA A 67 -12.25 9.20 4.95
C ALA A 67 -12.20 7.82 4.30
N ASN A 68 -13.14 7.54 3.39
CA ASN A 68 -13.02 6.43 2.44
C ASN A 68 -12.03 6.83 1.34
N ILE A 69 -11.02 6.00 1.06
CA ILE A 69 -9.91 6.37 0.18
C ILE A 69 -9.79 5.39 -0.97
N ALA A 70 -9.66 5.91 -2.19
CA ALA A 70 -9.34 5.13 -3.38
C ALA A 70 -7.94 5.53 -3.88
N ILE A 71 -7.06 4.54 -4.12
CA ILE A 71 -5.70 4.75 -4.62
C ILE A 71 -5.32 3.67 -5.65
N THR A 72 -4.28 3.95 -6.43
CA THR A 72 -3.69 2.95 -7.33
C THR A 72 -2.62 2.13 -6.62
N HIS A 73 -2.30 0.95 -7.17
CA HIS A 73 -1.16 0.13 -6.78
C HIS A 73 0.16 0.92 -6.80
N GLU A 74 0.33 1.82 -7.76
CA GLU A 74 1.51 2.68 -7.88
C GLU A 74 1.64 3.65 -6.70
N LEU A 75 0.55 4.34 -6.34
CA LEU A 75 0.58 5.24 -5.18
C LEU A 75 0.76 4.45 -3.89
N PHE A 76 0.09 3.31 -3.76
CA PHE A 76 0.21 2.44 -2.61
C PHE A 76 1.67 2.03 -2.32
N ARG A 77 2.45 1.66 -3.34
CA ARG A 77 3.87 1.33 -3.22
C ARG A 77 4.76 2.47 -2.73
N ARG A 78 4.31 3.72 -2.87
CA ARG A 78 5.06 4.91 -2.44
C ARG A 78 4.68 5.36 -1.03
N ILE A 79 3.61 4.81 -0.46
CA ILE A 79 3.17 5.20 0.88
C ILE A 79 4.06 4.53 1.91
N CYS A 80 4.70 5.34 2.76
CA CYS A 80 5.40 4.83 3.94
C CYS A 80 4.38 4.46 5.02
N LEU A 81 4.23 3.16 5.26
CA LEU A 81 3.34 2.61 6.27
C LEU A 81 4.02 2.59 7.64
N THR A 82 4.07 3.76 8.28
CA THR A 82 4.62 3.89 9.64
C THR A 82 3.71 3.19 10.66
N LYS A 83 4.29 2.73 11.78
CA LYS A 83 3.53 2.12 12.89
C LYS A 83 2.32 2.97 13.33
N LYS A 84 2.50 4.30 13.45
CA LYS A 84 1.42 5.24 13.80
C LYS A 84 0.27 5.23 12.80
N LEU A 85 0.57 5.05 11.51
CA LEU A 85 -0.44 5.00 10.46
C LEU A 85 -1.21 3.67 10.52
N LEU A 86 -0.52 2.56 10.79
CA LEU A 86 -1.14 1.25 11.00
C LEU A 86 -2.06 1.25 12.22
N GLU A 87 -1.60 1.83 13.34
CA GLU A 87 -2.43 2.02 14.56
C GLU A 87 -3.69 2.83 14.27
N LEU A 88 -3.62 3.87 13.44
CA LEU A 88 -4.80 4.65 13.04
C LEU A 88 -5.76 3.84 12.16
N ILE A 89 -5.23 3.05 11.22
CA ILE A 89 -6.03 2.17 10.36
C ILE A 89 -6.83 1.17 11.21
N GLU A 90 -6.17 0.56 12.19
CA GLU A 90 -6.75 -0.39 13.14
C GLU A 90 -7.80 0.29 14.03
N GLN A 91 -7.45 1.41 14.69
CA GLN A 91 -8.35 2.16 15.58
C GLN A 91 -9.61 2.65 14.88
N PHE A 92 -9.50 3.05 13.62
CA PHE A 92 -10.64 3.55 12.85
C PHE A 92 -11.44 2.43 12.19
N GLY A 93 -11.00 1.18 12.35
CA GLY A 93 -11.68 -0.01 11.88
C GLY A 93 -11.80 -0.08 10.36
N TYR A 94 -10.75 0.33 9.65
CA TYR A 94 -10.74 0.30 8.19
C TYR A 94 -10.84 -1.13 7.66
N LYS A 95 -11.52 -1.28 6.51
CA LYS A 95 -11.46 -2.47 5.67
C LYS A 95 -10.62 -2.20 4.43
N LEU A 96 -9.86 -3.19 3.98
CA LEU A 96 -9.08 -3.13 2.75
C LEU A 96 -9.83 -3.85 1.63
N ILE A 97 -9.93 -3.20 0.48
CA ILE A 97 -10.39 -3.83 -0.76
C ILE A 97 -9.23 -3.76 -1.75
N LEU A 98 -8.75 -4.93 -2.18
CA LEU A 98 -7.71 -5.06 -3.20
C LEU A 98 -8.37 -5.49 -4.51
N ASP A 99 -8.48 -4.59 -5.48
CA ASP A 99 -8.95 -4.90 -6.83
C ASP A 99 -7.78 -5.17 -7.78
N GLU A 100 -7.81 -6.36 -8.39
CA GLU A 100 -6.68 -7.01 -9.03
C GLU A 100 -5.48 -7.11 -8.08
N VAL A 101 -5.04 -8.32 -7.70
CA VAL A 101 -3.94 -8.45 -6.73
C VAL A 101 -2.72 -7.65 -7.22
N PRO A 102 -2.18 -6.70 -6.43
CA PRO A 102 -0.93 -6.07 -6.78
C PRO A 102 0.13 -7.15 -6.94
N MET A 103 1.13 -6.91 -7.78
CA MET A 103 2.32 -7.75 -7.78
C MET A 103 2.88 -7.79 -6.35
N ILE A 104 2.74 -8.94 -5.67
CA ILE A 104 3.07 -9.13 -4.25
C ILE A 104 4.59 -9.01 -4.03
N ILE A 105 5.36 -9.24 -5.10
CA ILE A 105 6.81 -9.21 -5.14
C ILE A 105 7.21 -8.38 -6.36
N ASP A 106 7.98 -7.31 -6.17
CA ASP A 106 8.52 -6.52 -7.30
C ASP A 106 10.00 -6.21 -7.10
N LEU A 107 10.73 -5.96 -8.18
CA LEU A 107 12.10 -5.49 -8.13
C LEU A 107 12.13 -4.08 -7.54
N LEU A 108 12.83 -3.91 -6.42
CA LEU A 108 13.06 -2.59 -5.86
C LEU A 108 14.05 -1.84 -6.76
N LYS A 109 13.63 -0.69 -7.30
CA LYS A 109 14.46 0.17 -8.17
C LYS A 109 15.57 0.85 -7.36
N VAL A 110 16.66 0.13 -7.13
CA VAL A 110 17.87 0.60 -6.45
C VAL A 110 19.07 0.21 -7.31
N SER A 111 20.04 1.10 -7.49
CA SER A 111 21.22 0.76 -8.29
C SER A 111 22.04 -0.35 -7.61
N PHE A 112 22.85 -1.08 -8.38
CA PHE A 112 23.73 -2.09 -7.80
C PHE A 112 24.68 -1.48 -6.76
N GLN A 113 25.20 -0.28 -7.03
CA GLN A 113 26.15 0.39 -6.15
C GLN A 113 25.49 0.80 -4.83
N ASP A 114 24.26 1.34 -4.87
CA ASP A 114 23.52 1.71 -3.68
C ASP A 114 23.16 0.49 -2.83
N ARG A 115 22.74 -0.62 -3.46
CA ARG A 115 22.46 -1.88 -2.73
C ARG A 115 23.70 -2.40 -2.01
N LYS A 116 24.84 -2.38 -2.71
CA LYS A 116 26.13 -2.79 -2.13
C LYS A 116 26.49 -1.91 -0.95
N GLU A 117 26.40 -0.59 -1.09
CA GLU A 117 26.68 0.35 0.02
C GLU A 117 25.77 0.09 1.22
N ILE A 118 24.46 -0.10 0.98
CA ILE A 118 23.47 -0.37 2.04
C ILE A 118 23.83 -1.63 2.83
N LEU A 119 24.15 -2.74 2.16
CA LEU A 119 24.49 -4.00 2.81
C LEU A 119 25.88 -3.99 3.48
N GLU A 120 26.81 -3.16 3.00
CA GLU A 120 28.15 -3.06 3.60
C GLU A 120 28.17 -2.17 4.85
N ARG A 121 27.23 -1.21 4.97
CA ARG A 121 27.34 -0.14 5.97
C ARG A 121 26.14 0.01 6.89
N TYR A 122 24.93 -0.21 6.40
CA TYR A 122 23.72 0.27 7.09
C TYR A 122 22.67 -0.80 7.36
N ALA A 123 22.81 -2.00 6.78
CA ALA A 123 21.82 -3.06 6.92
C ALA A 123 22.46 -4.46 6.92
N GLU A 124 21.78 -5.39 7.57
CA GLU A 124 22.09 -6.83 7.57
C GLU A 124 20.94 -7.61 6.91
N ILE A 125 21.17 -8.88 6.57
CA ILE A 125 20.13 -9.78 6.07
C ILE A 125 19.85 -10.82 7.17
N ASP A 126 18.58 -11.00 7.53
CA ASP A 126 18.16 -12.02 8.50
C ASP A 126 18.05 -13.42 7.86
N ASP A 127 17.79 -14.44 8.68
CA ASP A 127 17.75 -15.85 8.26
C ASP A 127 16.66 -16.14 7.21
N ASP A 128 15.60 -15.31 7.16
CA ASP A 128 14.50 -15.41 6.21
C ASP A 128 14.76 -14.59 4.93
N GLY A 129 15.92 -13.94 4.83
CA GLY A 129 16.32 -13.12 3.68
C GLY A 129 15.82 -11.68 3.74
N PHE A 130 15.14 -11.25 4.81
CA PHE A 130 14.73 -9.85 4.95
C PHE A 130 15.94 -8.97 5.24
N VAL A 131 15.96 -7.81 4.57
CA VAL A 131 16.93 -6.77 4.87
C VAL A 131 16.49 -6.06 6.15
N LYS A 132 17.41 -5.83 7.06
CA LYS A 132 17.18 -5.17 8.35
C LYS A 132 18.16 -4.02 8.51
N TRP A 133 17.60 -2.82 8.68
CA TRP A 133 18.39 -1.62 8.87
C TRP A 133 19.01 -1.59 10.28
N THR A 134 20.31 -1.34 10.37
CA THR A 134 21.08 -1.39 11.64
C THR A 134 21.55 -0.01 12.09
N ASP A 135 21.74 0.94 11.17
CA ASP A 135 22.20 2.30 11.50
C ASP A 135 21.04 3.20 11.99
N LYS A 136 21.00 3.47 13.30
CA LYS A 136 19.93 4.29 13.90
C LYS A 136 20.08 5.79 13.68
N GLU A 137 21.28 6.26 13.33
CA GLU A 137 21.60 7.68 13.22
C GLU A 137 21.68 8.15 11.76
N TYR A 138 21.48 7.24 10.80
CA TYR A 138 21.53 7.55 9.38
C TYR A 138 20.62 8.73 8.99
N ARG A 139 21.24 9.70 8.30
CA ARG A 139 20.61 10.84 7.63
C ARG A 139 21.30 11.00 6.28
N GLY A 140 20.58 10.75 5.20
CA GLY A 140 21.19 10.77 3.87
C GLY A 140 20.28 10.26 2.76
N ASN A 141 20.88 10.03 1.58
CA ASN A 141 20.15 9.74 0.35
C ASN A 141 19.35 8.43 0.39
N HIS A 142 19.70 7.49 1.26
CA HIS A 142 19.02 6.19 1.39
C HIS A 142 17.79 6.23 2.30
N GLU A 143 17.36 7.39 2.81
CA GLU A 143 16.23 7.51 3.76
C GLU A 143 14.93 6.85 3.25
N HIS A 144 14.64 6.93 1.95
CA HIS A 144 13.46 6.30 1.37
C HIS A 144 13.55 4.77 1.38
N ILE A 145 14.73 4.20 1.13
CA ILE A 145 14.95 2.74 1.16
C ILE A 145 15.01 2.25 2.61
N MET A 146 15.68 3.00 3.50
CA MET A 146 15.72 2.75 4.94
C MET A 146 14.31 2.56 5.51
N LYS A 147 13.37 3.46 5.19
CA LYS A 147 11.98 3.37 5.67
C LYS A 147 11.26 2.10 5.21
N GLN A 148 11.51 1.64 3.98
CA GLN A 148 10.92 0.39 3.46
C GLN A 148 11.55 -0.85 4.09
N ILE A 149 12.86 -0.81 4.35
CA ILE A 149 13.58 -1.87 5.09
C ILE A 149 13.02 -1.95 6.53
N GLN A 150 12.83 -0.80 7.18
CA GLN A 150 12.27 -0.73 8.53
C GLN A 150 10.82 -1.20 8.63
N SER A 151 10.04 -1.13 7.55
CA SER A 151 8.67 -1.67 7.47
C SER A 151 8.64 -3.15 7.03
N ARG A 152 9.77 -3.87 7.19
CA ARG A 152 9.93 -5.29 6.82
C ARG A 152 9.43 -5.63 5.41
N ALA A 153 9.61 -4.70 4.46
CA ALA A 153 9.09 -4.83 3.10
C ALA A 153 10.17 -5.26 2.09
N ILE A 154 11.44 -5.41 2.49
CA ILE A 154 12.54 -5.68 1.55
C ILE A 154 13.18 -7.04 1.86
N VAL A 155 13.26 -7.89 0.85
CA VAL A 155 14.00 -9.17 0.87
C VAL A 155 15.15 -9.11 -0.13
N ASN A 156 16.32 -9.63 0.26
CA ASN A 156 17.43 -9.82 -0.65
C ASN A 156 17.38 -11.22 -1.27
N PHE A 157 17.28 -11.28 -2.59
CA PHE A 157 17.34 -12.53 -3.36
C PHE A 157 18.35 -12.39 -4.48
N ASN A 158 19.40 -13.23 -4.49
CA ASN A 158 20.46 -13.21 -5.51
C ASN A 158 21.03 -11.79 -5.79
N ASN A 159 21.45 -11.07 -4.74
CA ASN A 159 22.01 -9.71 -4.80
C ASN A 159 21.04 -8.64 -5.36
N THR A 160 19.75 -8.91 -5.28
CA THR A 160 18.68 -8.03 -5.73
C THR A 160 17.69 -7.81 -4.59
N PHE A 161 17.30 -6.56 -4.39
CA PHE A 161 16.24 -6.23 -3.45
C PHE A 161 14.89 -6.42 -4.13
N LEU A 162 14.08 -7.26 -3.51
CA LEU A 162 12.69 -7.46 -3.82
C LEU A 162 11.87 -6.68 -2.78
N TRP A 163 10.94 -5.87 -3.27
CA TRP A 163 9.89 -5.31 -2.44
C TRP A 163 8.79 -6.34 -2.30
N LEU A 164 8.47 -6.69 -1.06
CA LEU A 164 7.33 -7.50 -0.66
C LEU A 164 6.21 -6.59 -0.18
N PHE A 165 4.99 -6.95 -0.55
CA PHE A 165 3.80 -6.36 0.04
C PHE A 165 3.86 -6.54 1.58
N PRO A 166 3.80 -5.44 2.38
CA PRO A 166 3.99 -5.53 3.83
C PRO A 166 2.86 -6.34 4.48
N ILE A 167 3.17 -7.49 5.07
CA ILE A 167 2.16 -8.35 5.71
C ILE A 167 1.53 -7.69 6.95
N GLU A 168 2.29 -6.85 7.63
CA GLU A 168 1.87 -6.04 8.79
C GLU A 168 0.72 -5.09 8.41
N LEU A 169 0.66 -4.65 7.15
CA LEU A 169 -0.46 -3.86 6.67
C LEU A 169 -1.74 -4.68 6.64
N ILE A 170 -1.70 -5.90 6.09
CA ILE A 170 -2.88 -6.77 5.99
C ILE A 170 -3.44 -7.03 7.39
N GLN A 171 -2.56 -7.20 8.37
CA GLN A 171 -2.90 -7.44 9.77
C GLN A 171 -3.54 -6.22 10.46
N ALA A 172 -3.28 -5.00 10.00
CA ALA A 172 -3.86 -3.79 10.58
C ALA A 172 -5.32 -3.54 10.16
N PHE A 173 -5.82 -4.23 9.13
CA PHE A 173 -7.20 -4.09 8.67
C PHE A 173 -8.13 -5.09 9.35
N ASN A 174 -9.34 -4.63 9.69
CA ASN A 174 -10.36 -5.48 10.30
C ASN A 174 -10.84 -6.61 9.35
N GLU A 175 -10.86 -6.31 8.06
CA GLU A 175 -11.28 -7.22 7.01
C GLU A 175 -10.56 -6.86 5.70
N VAL A 176 -10.20 -7.88 4.92
CA VAL A 176 -9.54 -7.72 3.62
C VAL A 176 -10.32 -8.50 2.56
N ASP A 177 -10.97 -7.77 1.65
CA ASP A 177 -11.60 -8.31 0.44
C ASP A 177 -10.58 -8.29 -0.71
N VAL A 178 -10.24 -9.44 -1.28
CA VAL A 178 -9.34 -9.53 -2.44
C VAL A 178 -10.13 -9.93 -3.69
N LEU A 179 -10.21 -9.02 -4.66
CA LEU A 179 -10.89 -9.20 -5.93
C LEU A 179 -9.87 -9.66 -6.96
N THR A 180 -9.76 -10.98 -7.16
CA THR A 180 -8.88 -11.56 -8.18
C THR A 180 -9.68 -12.05 -9.37
N PHE A 181 -9.11 -12.00 -10.57
CA PHE A 181 -9.59 -12.86 -11.64
C PHE A 181 -9.21 -14.30 -11.28
N MET A 182 -10.17 -15.22 -11.38
CA MET A 182 -9.79 -16.59 -11.70
C MET A 182 -9.35 -16.53 -13.16
N PHE A 183 -8.10 -16.91 -13.44
CA PHE A 183 -7.68 -17.19 -14.80
C PHE A 183 -8.72 -18.12 -15.41
N GLY A 184 -9.47 -17.62 -16.39
CA GLY A 184 -10.31 -18.49 -17.21
C GLY A 184 -9.38 -19.46 -17.91
N SER A 185 -9.55 -20.73 -17.59
CA SER A 185 -9.00 -21.91 -18.28
C SER A 185 -8.99 -21.76 -19.80
#